data_AF-A0A381TCP7-F1
#
_entry.id   AF-A0A381TCP7-F1
#
_cell.length_a   1.000
_cell.length_b   1.000
_cell.length_c   1.000
_cell.angle_alpha   90.00
_cell.angle_beta   90.00
_cell.angle_gamma   90.00
#
_symmetry.space_group_name_H-M   'P 1'
#
loop_
_entity.id
_entity.type
_entity.pdbx_description
1 polymer ?
#
loop_
_entity_poly.entity_id
_entity_poly.type
_entity_poly.pdbx_seq_one_letter_code
_entity_poly.pdbx_strand_id
1 'polypeptide(L)'
;MSGKWSVAGLTTTAVIVPAAFFLYSITSSWNSSEITPVPNTGSSLPPVEKMIVSLAERLKNNSDDVDGWRLLGQSYMALGNYPEARSAFREAWARTPVADDELKLALGEAEVLSNQESLTGETGSLFEEVLESQPMNPRALWYGGLVALATEREGLARQHWADLLTLNPPEEVARVIREQFAELSNPALKFAQGSTNDGAVITLNISLDETLSGDSLGPESALFIFARAPEGGPPLAVIRESVTAVPGIFSLSDQN
;
A
#
# COMPACT_ATOMS: atom_id res chain seq x y z
N MET A 1 24.99 -5.90 40.70
CA MET A 1 23.60 -6.19 40.30
C MET A 1 23.11 -5.01 39.48
N SER A 2 23.21 -5.11 38.15
CA SER A 2 22.83 -4.08 37.18
C SER A 2 21.80 -4.67 36.22
N GLY A 3 20.59 -4.13 36.26
CA GLY A 3 19.48 -4.53 35.39
C GLY A 3 19.66 -3.97 33.99
N LYS A 4 19.72 -4.85 33.00
CA LYS A 4 19.71 -4.51 31.57
C LYS A 4 18.27 -4.66 31.07
N TRP A 5 17.60 -3.55 30.78
CA TRP A 5 16.34 -3.57 30.04
C TRP A 5 16.69 -3.67 28.56
N SER A 6 16.24 -4.75 27.91
CA SER A 6 16.32 -4.90 26.46
C SER A 6 15.06 -4.28 25.86
N VAL A 7 15.22 -3.23 25.05
CA VAL A 7 14.18 -2.69 24.20
C VAL A 7 14.26 -3.42 22.85
N ALA A 8 13.27 -4.24 22.56
CA ALA A 8 13.00 -4.86 21.26
C ALA A 8 11.47 -4.97 21.14
N GLY A 9 10.78 -4.62 20.06
CA GLY A 9 11.22 -4.08 18.78
C GLY A 9 10.09 -3.22 18.20
N LEU A 10 10.50 -2.24 17.40
CA LEU A 10 9.66 -1.31 16.67
C LEU A 10 9.91 -1.63 15.19
N THR A 11 9.11 -2.50 14.58
CA THR A 11 9.13 -2.68 13.11
C THR A 11 7.81 -3.27 12.64
N THR A 12 6.89 -2.43 12.16
CA THR A 12 5.95 -2.76 11.07
C THR A 12 5.18 -1.50 10.63
N THR A 13 5.91 -0.51 10.14
CA THR A 13 5.35 0.56 9.29
C THR A 13 6.31 0.80 8.15
N ALA A 14 6.51 -0.23 7.32
CA ALA A 14 7.43 -0.13 6.20
C ALA A 14 7.06 -1.09 5.07
N VAL A 15 5.80 -1.06 4.59
CA VAL A 15 5.46 -1.70 3.30
C VAL A 15 4.64 -0.78 2.37
N ILE A 16 4.18 0.39 2.80
CA ILE A 16 3.41 1.30 1.93
C ILE A 16 4.31 2.16 1.02
N VAL A 17 5.59 2.37 1.37
CA VAL A 17 6.48 3.30 0.65
C VAL A 17 7.06 2.78 -0.68
N PRO A 18 7.41 1.49 -0.89
CA PRO A 18 8.07 1.09 -2.14
C PRO A 18 7.13 1.04 -3.36
N ALA A 19 5.81 0.98 -3.18
CA ALA A 19 4.86 0.94 -4.30
C ALA A 19 4.74 2.30 -5.03
N ALA A 20 4.79 3.41 -4.30
CA ALA A 20 4.73 4.76 -4.87
C ALA A 20 6.02 5.13 -5.61
N PHE A 21 7.19 4.77 -5.05
CA PHE A 21 8.49 5.03 -5.67
C PHE A 21 8.65 4.32 -7.03
N PHE A 22 8.03 3.15 -7.19
CA PHE A 22 8.16 2.35 -8.41
C PHE A 22 7.31 2.86 -9.58
N LEU A 23 6.12 3.43 -9.32
CA LEU A 23 5.29 4.03 -10.38
C LEU A 23 5.96 5.24 -11.04
N TYR A 24 6.76 6.02 -10.29
CA TYR A 24 7.52 7.15 -10.83
C TYR A 24 8.65 6.73 -11.79
N SER A 25 9.24 5.55 -11.58
CA SER A 25 10.36 5.06 -12.40
C SER A 25 9.95 4.56 -13.81
N ILE A 26 8.67 4.23 -14.00
CA ILE A 26 8.15 3.64 -15.26
C ILE A 26 7.70 4.71 -16.26
N THR A 27 7.33 5.91 -15.81
CA THR A 27 6.92 7.00 -16.72
C THR A 27 8.10 7.84 -17.21
N SER A 28 9.21 7.92 -16.46
CA SER A 28 10.34 8.83 -16.75
C SER A 28 11.52 8.22 -17.51
N SER A 29 11.53 6.92 -17.81
CA SER A 29 12.70 6.23 -18.40
C SER A 29 12.67 6.04 -19.92
N TRP A 30 11.74 6.71 -20.62
CA TRP A 30 11.75 6.77 -22.08
C TRP A 30 12.70 7.87 -22.55
N ASN A 31 13.96 7.48 -22.76
CA ASN A 31 15.10 8.22 -23.34
C ASN A 31 16.07 8.88 -22.34
N SER A 32 16.95 8.08 -21.73
CA SER A 32 18.18 8.57 -21.10
C SER A 32 19.41 7.81 -21.61
N SER A 33 19.65 7.91 -22.92
CA SER A 33 21.00 7.64 -23.44
C SER A 33 21.84 8.89 -23.23
N GLU A 34 22.93 8.75 -22.46
CA GLU A 34 23.97 9.75 -22.16
C GLU A 34 23.78 10.56 -20.86
N ILE A 35 24.24 9.99 -19.74
CA ILE A 35 24.69 10.78 -18.58
C ILE A 35 26.17 10.49 -18.38
N THR A 36 27.02 11.45 -18.76
CA THR A 36 28.46 11.41 -18.53
C THR A 36 28.79 11.68 -17.05
N PRO A 37 29.66 10.90 -16.39
CA PRO A 37 30.03 11.14 -14.98
C PRO A 37 30.94 12.36 -14.83
N VAL A 38 30.61 13.28 -13.92
CA VAL A 38 31.48 14.41 -13.50
C VAL A 38 32.26 14.00 -12.24
N PRO A 39 33.59 14.26 -12.13
CA PRO A 39 34.39 13.76 -11.01
C PRO A 39 34.20 14.59 -9.74
N ASN A 40 34.20 13.88 -8.61
CA ASN A 40 33.81 14.35 -7.28
C ASN A 40 35.04 14.88 -6.50
N THR A 41 35.02 16.13 -6.04
CA THR A 41 36.03 16.67 -5.12
C THR A 41 35.40 17.24 -3.86
N GLY A 42 35.66 16.56 -2.74
CA GLY A 42 35.93 17.14 -1.42
C GLY A 42 34.80 17.86 -0.68
N SER A 43 34.31 17.21 0.38
CA SER A 43 33.51 17.76 1.50
C SER A 43 32.06 18.12 1.21
N SER A 44 31.18 17.89 2.20
CA SER A 44 29.76 18.29 2.22
C SER A 44 28.86 17.49 1.27
N LEU A 45 27.58 17.29 1.68
CA LEU A 45 26.41 16.67 1.02
C LEU A 45 26.60 16.11 -0.42
N PRO A 46 26.03 14.93 -0.76
CA PRO A 46 26.20 14.39 -2.10
C PRO A 46 25.81 15.42 -3.18
N PRO A 47 26.42 15.37 -4.38
CA PRO A 47 26.33 16.44 -5.37
C PRO A 47 24.88 16.85 -5.72
N VAL A 48 23.94 15.92 -5.62
CA VAL A 48 22.52 16.11 -5.94
C VAL A 48 21.82 16.98 -4.89
N GLU A 49 22.04 16.73 -3.59
CA GLU A 49 21.42 17.48 -2.50
C GLU A 49 21.91 18.94 -2.49
N LYS A 50 23.18 19.19 -2.82
CA LYS A 50 23.70 20.56 -2.98
C LYS A 50 23.02 21.31 -4.12
N MET A 51 22.78 20.64 -5.25
CA MET A 51 22.07 21.22 -6.39
C MET A 51 20.63 21.59 -6.00
N ILE A 52 19.94 20.72 -5.27
CA ILE A 52 18.57 20.96 -4.78
C ILE A 52 18.51 22.16 -3.84
N VAL A 53 19.46 22.28 -2.89
CA VAL A 53 19.54 23.45 -2.00
C VAL A 53 19.75 24.73 -2.81
N SER A 54 20.67 24.73 -3.77
CA SER A 54 20.93 25.90 -4.62
C SER A 54 19.71 26.28 -5.48
N LEU A 55 18.94 25.29 -5.94
CA LEU A 55 17.71 25.49 -6.69
C LEU A 55 16.64 26.12 -5.80
N ALA A 56 16.44 25.61 -4.58
CA ALA A 56 15.49 26.16 -3.62
C ALA A 56 15.83 27.62 -3.26
N GLU A 57 17.11 27.94 -3.04
CA GLU A 57 17.55 29.31 -2.76
C GLU A 57 17.30 30.25 -3.95
N ARG A 58 17.53 29.78 -5.18
CA ARG A 58 17.24 30.57 -6.39
C ARG A 58 15.74 30.86 -6.52
N LEU A 59 14.90 29.84 -6.32
CA LEU A 59 13.44 29.97 -6.46
C LEU A 59 12.83 30.85 -5.37
N LYS A 60 13.44 30.92 -4.19
CA LYS A 60 13.04 31.90 -3.16
C LYS A 60 13.20 33.35 -3.64
N ASN A 61 14.17 33.62 -4.52
CA ASN A 61 14.43 34.95 -5.07
C ASN A 61 13.73 35.19 -6.42
N ASN A 62 13.37 34.14 -7.15
CA ASN A 62 12.59 34.19 -8.37
C ASN A 62 11.34 33.31 -8.22
N SER A 63 10.31 33.87 -7.57
CA SER A 63 9.16 33.11 -7.11
C SER A 63 8.26 32.59 -8.23
N ASP A 64 8.29 33.18 -9.42
CA ASP A 64 7.28 32.97 -10.45
C ASP A 64 7.57 31.76 -11.37
N ASP A 65 8.68 31.07 -11.13
CA ASP A 65 9.13 29.91 -11.90
C ASP A 65 8.39 28.62 -11.48
N VAL A 66 7.18 28.42 -12.03
CA VAL A 66 6.34 27.23 -11.77
C VAL A 66 7.08 25.93 -12.09
N ASP A 67 7.81 25.88 -13.21
CA ASP A 67 8.57 24.70 -13.64
C ASP A 67 9.72 24.39 -12.68
N GLY A 68 10.41 25.42 -12.20
CA GLY A 68 11.44 25.29 -11.17
C GLY A 68 10.88 24.73 -9.87
N TRP A 69 9.73 25.22 -9.41
CA TRP A 69 9.07 24.68 -8.21
C TRP A 69 8.61 23.23 -8.39
N ARG A 70 8.11 22.86 -9.57
CA ARG A 70 7.73 21.49 -9.92
C ARG A 70 8.95 20.56 -9.89
N LEU A 71 10.07 20.97 -10.50
CA LEU A 71 11.31 20.18 -10.47
C LEU A 71 11.83 20.01 -9.04
N LEU A 72 11.76 21.07 -8.23
CA LEU A 72 12.15 21.02 -6.82
C LEU A 72 11.29 20.01 -6.04
N GLY A 73 9.97 20.05 -6.23
CA GLY A 73 9.04 19.09 -5.64
C GLY A 73 9.36 17.65 -6.03
N GLN A 74 9.55 17.38 -7.32
CA GLN A 74 9.91 16.06 -7.83
C GLN A 74 11.25 15.55 -7.26
N SER A 75 12.22 16.46 -7.12
CA SER A 75 13.53 16.14 -6.53
C SER A 75 13.37 15.72 -5.07
N TYR A 76 12.54 16.42 -4.30
CA TYR A 76 12.24 16.05 -2.93
C TYR A 76 11.45 14.74 -2.82
N MET A 77 10.53 14.45 -3.75
CA MET A 77 9.84 13.15 -3.84
C MET A 77 10.84 12.02 -4.05
N ALA A 78 11.79 12.18 -4.97
CA ALA A 78 12.82 11.19 -5.26
C ALA A 78 13.76 10.93 -4.08
N LEU A 79 13.92 11.90 -3.18
CA LEU A 79 14.68 11.77 -1.93
C LEU A 79 13.84 11.27 -0.76
N GLY A 80 12.53 11.09 -0.92
CA GLY A 80 11.61 10.72 0.16
C GLY A 80 11.29 11.86 1.14
N ASN A 81 11.66 13.10 0.80
CA ASN A 81 11.41 14.30 1.59
C ASN A 81 10.02 14.87 1.26
N TYR A 82 8.96 14.12 1.61
CA TYR A 82 7.59 14.47 1.24
C TYR A 82 7.10 15.84 1.77
N PRO A 83 7.43 16.27 3.02
CA PRO A 83 7.00 17.58 3.51
C PRO A 83 7.55 18.76 2.70
N GLU A 84 8.82 18.67 2.28
CA GLU A 84 9.48 19.65 1.42
C GLU A 84 8.93 19.58 -0.01
N ALA A 85 8.69 18.37 -0.53
CA ALA A 85 8.07 18.17 -1.84
C ALA A 85 6.69 18.84 -1.91
N ARG A 86 5.84 18.58 -0.91
CA ARG A 86 4.54 19.21 -0.75
C ARG A 86 4.64 20.73 -0.77
N SER A 87 5.59 21.28 -0.02
CA SER A 87 5.77 22.74 0.06
C SER A 87 6.14 23.32 -1.30
N ALA A 88 7.08 22.69 -2.02
CA ALA A 88 7.47 23.12 -3.37
C ALA A 88 6.31 22.98 -4.38
N PHE A 89 5.55 21.89 -4.35
CA PHE A 89 4.39 21.73 -5.23
C PHE A 89 3.26 22.72 -4.92
N ARG A 90 3.06 23.15 -3.67
CA ARG A 90 2.12 24.23 -3.37
C ARG A 90 2.57 25.56 -3.94
N GLU A 91 3.87 25.87 -3.89
CA GLU A 91 4.40 27.09 -4.52
C GLU A 91 4.17 27.07 -6.04
N ALA A 92 4.36 25.91 -6.69
CA ALA A 92 4.03 25.71 -8.10
C ALA A 92 2.52 25.91 -8.34
N TRP A 93 1.67 25.24 -7.54
CA TRP A 93 0.21 25.27 -7.68
C TRP A 93 -0.35 26.69 -7.56
N ALA A 94 0.10 27.44 -6.54
CA ALA A 94 -0.33 28.82 -6.29
C ALA A 94 -0.02 29.79 -7.44
N ARG A 95 0.88 29.42 -8.35
CA ARG A 95 1.34 30.23 -9.48
C ARG A 95 0.96 29.64 -10.83
N THR A 96 0.27 28.51 -10.83
CA THR A 96 -0.19 27.88 -12.06
C THR A 96 -1.42 28.64 -12.56
N PRO A 97 -1.37 29.25 -13.76
CA PRO A 97 -2.44 30.12 -14.25
C PRO A 97 -3.62 29.34 -14.85
N VAL A 98 -3.46 28.04 -15.10
CA VAL A 98 -4.41 27.16 -15.78
C VAL A 98 -4.53 25.84 -15.01
N ALA A 99 -5.60 25.08 -15.25
CA ALA A 99 -5.71 23.74 -14.69
C ALA A 99 -4.54 22.85 -15.16
N ASP A 100 -3.85 22.21 -14.21
CA ASP A 100 -2.73 21.31 -14.46
C ASP A 100 -2.95 20.02 -13.65
N ASP A 101 -3.50 19.00 -14.32
CA ASP A 101 -3.84 17.72 -13.69
C ASP A 101 -2.61 16.96 -13.19
N GLU A 102 -1.46 17.08 -13.86
CA GLU A 102 -0.23 16.44 -13.38
C GLU A 102 0.27 17.10 -12.10
N LEU A 103 0.12 18.43 -11.98
CA LEU A 103 0.46 19.13 -10.74
C LEU A 103 -0.54 18.84 -9.62
N LYS A 104 -1.84 18.66 -9.91
CA LYS A 104 -2.83 18.16 -8.94
C LYS A 104 -2.41 16.80 -8.38
N LEU A 105 -2.06 15.86 -9.26
CA LEU A 105 -1.60 14.52 -8.87
C LEU A 105 -0.33 14.59 -8.03
N ALA A 106 0.68 15.36 -8.47
CA ALA A 106 1.96 15.46 -7.76
C ALA A 106 1.82 16.12 -6.38
N LEU A 107 1.03 17.20 -6.28
CA LEU A 107 0.73 17.83 -5.00
C LEU A 107 -0.03 16.86 -4.09
N GLY A 108 -1.11 16.26 -4.60
CA GLY A 108 -1.92 15.34 -3.83
C GLY A 108 -1.13 14.14 -3.30
N GLU A 109 -0.28 13.56 -4.15
CA GLU A 109 0.62 12.47 -3.78
C GLU A 109 1.57 12.88 -2.64
N ALA A 110 2.21 14.05 -2.75
CA ALA A 110 3.09 14.56 -1.71
C ALA A 110 2.35 14.83 -0.39
N GLU A 111 1.08 15.27 -0.44
CA GLU A 111 0.24 15.46 0.75
C GLU A 111 -0.11 14.14 1.42
N VAL A 112 -0.54 13.14 0.66
CA VAL A 112 -0.87 11.80 1.18
C VAL A 112 0.34 11.11 1.79
N LEU A 113 1.50 11.19 1.13
CA LEU A 113 2.75 10.60 1.63
C LEU A 113 3.29 11.35 2.85
N SER A 114 3.01 12.65 2.98
CA SER A 114 3.33 13.43 4.19
C SER A 114 2.38 13.15 5.35
N ASN A 115 1.10 12.98 5.06
CA ASN A 115 0.05 12.71 6.04
C ASN A 115 -1.11 11.94 5.38
N GLN A 116 -1.28 10.68 5.72
CA GLN A 116 -2.33 9.83 5.16
C GLN A 116 -3.74 10.33 5.45
N GLU A 117 -3.94 11.06 6.56
CA GLU A 117 -5.25 11.64 6.91
C GLU A 117 -5.71 12.72 5.92
N SER A 118 -4.82 13.23 5.05
CA SER A 118 -5.20 14.21 4.01
C SER A 118 -6.16 13.64 2.95
N LEU A 119 -6.20 12.31 2.78
CA LEU A 119 -7.04 11.63 1.79
C LEU A 119 -8.54 11.96 1.90
N THR A 120 -9.05 12.33 3.07
CA THR A 120 -10.49 12.57 3.32
C THR A 120 -10.92 14.03 3.13
N GLY A 121 -10.06 14.89 2.58
CA GLY A 121 -10.33 16.32 2.39
C GLY A 121 -10.06 16.84 0.97
N GLU A 122 -9.55 18.07 0.90
CA GLU A 122 -9.20 18.77 -0.36
C GLU A 122 -8.27 17.93 -1.23
N THR A 123 -7.27 17.29 -0.64
CA THR A 123 -6.33 16.39 -1.32
C THR A 123 -7.05 15.25 -2.04
N GLY A 124 -8.09 14.66 -1.44
CA GLY A 124 -8.89 13.62 -2.06
C GLY A 124 -9.66 14.13 -3.29
N SER A 125 -10.17 15.37 -3.21
CA SER A 125 -10.89 16.01 -4.31
C SER A 125 -9.99 16.24 -5.53
N LEU A 126 -8.70 16.53 -5.33
CA LEU A 126 -7.74 16.67 -6.43
C LEU A 126 -7.65 15.40 -7.29
N PHE A 127 -7.69 14.21 -6.68
CA PHE A 127 -7.66 12.94 -7.41
C PHE A 127 -8.98 12.67 -8.14
N GLU A 128 -10.11 12.97 -7.50
CA GLU A 128 -11.44 12.85 -8.12
C GLU A 128 -11.56 13.77 -9.35
N GLU A 129 -11.13 15.03 -9.26
CA GLU A 129 -11.12 15.96 -10.39
C GLU A 129 -10.27 15.46 -11.56
N VAL A 130 -9.10 14.85 -11.29
CA VAL A 130 -8.27 14.27 -12.36
C VAL A 130 -8.91 13.03 -12.96
N LEU A 131 -9.68 12.25 -12.20
CA LEU A 131 -10.46 11.13 -12.73
C LEU A 131 -11.62 11.59 -13.63
N GLU A 132 -12.18 12.77 -13.39
CA GLU A 132 -13.21 13.35 -14.27
C GLU A 132 -12.65 13.69 -15.66
N SER A 133 -11.43 14.26 -15.72
CA SER A 133 -10.77 14.60 -16.99
C SER A 133 -10.05 13.41 -17.63
N GLN A 134 -9.47 12.53 -16.82
CA GLN A 134 -8.65 11.38 -17.24
C GLN A 134 -9.07 10.10 -16.51
N PRO A 135 -10.19 9.47 -16.91
CA PRO A 135 -10.77 8.33 -16.19
C PRO A 135 -9.86 7.10 -16.08
N MET A 136 -8.87 6.98 -16.98
CA MET A 136 -7.92 5.86 -17.04
C MET A 136 -6.49 6.27 -16.64
N ASN A 137 -6.32 7.39 -15.94
CA ASN A 137 -5.01 7.77 -15.41
C ASN A 137 -4.60 6.79 -14.29
N PRO A 138 -3.49 6.05 -14.42
CA PRO A 138 -3.13 5.01 -13.45
C PRO A 138 -2.92 5.54 -12.03
N ARG A 139 -2.33 6.74 -11.91
CA ARG A 139 -2.03 7.38 -10.62
C ARG A 139 -3.32 7.86 -9.96
N ALA A 140 -4.20 8.49 -10.74
CA ALA A 140 -5.50 8.94 -10.27
C ALA A 140 -6.38 7.76 -9.83
N LEU A 141 -6.38 6.63 -10.57
CA LEU A 141 -7.10 5.42 -10.19
C LEU A 141 -6.56 4.79 -8.90
N TRP A 142 -5.24 4.75 -8.73
CA TRP A 142 -4.62 4.25 -7.51
C TRP A 142 -5.04 5.06 -6.28
N TYR A 143 -4.81 6.38 -6.31
CA TYR A 143 -5.12 7.26 -5.18
C TYR A 143 -6.64 7.45 -5.00
N GLY A 144 -7.42 7.50 -6.07
CA GLY A 144 -8.88 7.54 -6.02
C GLY A 144 -9.47 6.31 -5.32
N GLY A 145 -8.87 5.13 -5.53
CA GLY A 145 -9.24 3.94 -4.76
C GLY A 145 -8.96 4.06 -3.26
N LEU A 146 -7.83 4.67 -2.88
CA LEU A 146 -7.50 4.95 -1.47
C LEU A 146 -8.43 6.00 -0.85
N VAL A 147 -8.76 7.06 -1.58
CA VAL A 147 -9.76 8.07 -1.17
C VAL A 147 -11.12 7.42 -0.96
N ALA A 148 -11.54 6.56 -1.90
CA ALA A 148 -12.79 5.83 -1.79
C ALA A 148 -12.81 4.91 -0.56
N LEU A 149 -11.70 4.26 -0.21
CA LEU A 149 -11.61 3.49 1.04
C LEU A 149 -11.66 4.34 2.30
N ALA A 150 -10.91 5.44 2.33
CA ALA A 150 -10.89 6.35 3.46
C ALA A 150 -12.24 7.01 3.72
N THR A 151 -13.11 7.04 2.70
CA THR A 151 -14.48 7.58 2.75
C THR A 151 -15.57 6.50 2.77
N GLU A 152 -15.20 5.24 3.07
CA GLU A 152 -16.12 4.09 3.20
C GLU A 152 -16.89 3.72 1.90
N ARG A 153 -16.41 4.18 0.74
CA ARG A 153 -16.96 3.88 -0.60
C ARG A 153 -16.27 2.66 -1.22
N GLU A 154 -16.32 1.51 -0.54
CA GLU A 154 -15.61 0.28 -0.97
C GLU A 154 -15.97 -0.19 -2.39
N GLY A 155 -17.22 0.03 -2.83
CA GLY A 155 -17.64 -0.27 -4.20
C GLY A 155 -16.87 0.54 -5.24
N LEU A 156 -16.66 1.83 -4.97
CA LEU A 156 -15.93 2.74 -5.84
C LEU A 156 -14.42 2.43 -5.83
N ALA A 157 -13.87 2.08 -4.65
CA ALA A 157 -12.48 1.65 -4.53
C ALA A 157 -12.19 0.40 -5.39
N ARG A 158 -13.07 -0.61 -5.31
CA ARG A 158 -12.99 -1.81 -6.13
C ARG A 158 -13.07 -1.50 -7.63
N GLN A 159 -13.92 -0.55 -8.03
CA GLN A 159 -14.01 -0.13 -9.42
C GLN A 159 -12.70 0.49 -9.91
N HIS A 160 -12.16 1.50 -9.22
CA HIS A 160 -10.93 2.17 -9.63
C HIS A 160 -9.74 1.21 -9.75
N TRP A 161 -9.63 0.27 -8.82
CA TRP A 161 -8.57 -0.73 -8.84
C TRP A 161 -8.78 -1.83 -9.89
N ALA A 162 -10.03 -2.19 -10.18
CA ALA A 162 -10.33 -3.06 -11.31
C ALA A 162 -9.94 -2.39 -12.63
N ASP A 163 -10.31 -1.11 -12.81
CA ASP A 163 -9.93 -0.31 -13.98
C ASP A 163 -8.40 -0.21 -14.09
N LEU A 164 -7.69 0.02 -12.97
CA LEU A 164 -6.23 0.06 -12.92
C LEU A 164 -5.59 -1.27 -13.36
N LEU A 165 -6.17 -2.41 -12.97
CA LEU A 165 -5.70 -3.73 -13.40
C LEU A 165 -5.88 -3.96 -14.90
N THR A 166 -6.86 -3.33 -15.56
CA THR A 166 -7.02 -3.42 -17.02
C THR A 166 -5.89 -2.75 -17.79
N LEU A 167 -5.15 -1.85 -17.14
CA LEU A 167 -4.00 -1.14 -17.72
C LEU A 167 -2.72 -2.00 -17.72
N ASN A 168 -2.81 -3.26 -17.30
CA ASN A 168 -1.71 -4.21 -17.17
C ASN A 168 -0.53 -3.62 -16.37
N PRO A 169 -0.77 -3.20 -15.11
CA PRO A 169 0.30 -2.69 -14.26
C PRO A 169 1.34 -3.80 -14.01
N PRO A 170 2.57 -3.44 -13.62
CA PRO A 170 3.60 -4.42 -13.25
C PRO A 170 3.07 -5.41 -12.21
N GLU A 171 3.50 -6.67 -12.28
CA GLU A 171 2.98 -7.75 -11.43
C GLU A 171 3.06 -7.43 -9.93
N GLU A 172 4.11 -6.71 -9.51
CA GLU A 172 4.27 -6.25 -8.12
C GLU A 172 3.10 -5.35 -7.68
N VAL A 173 2.73 -4.38 -8.52
CA VAL A 173 1.60 -3.47 -8.27
C VAL A 173 0.29 -4.23 -8.38
N ALA A 174 0.14 -5.08 -9.40
CA ALA A 174 -1.05 -5.90 -9.59
C ALA A 174 -1.29 -6.86 -8.40
N ARG A 175 -0.23 -7.37 -7.77
CA ARG A 175 -0.32 -8.20 -6.56
C ARG A 175 -0.86 -7.40 -5.39
N VAL A 176 -0.30 -6.23 -5.10
CA VAL A 176 -0.79 -5.35 -4.03
C VAL A 176 -2.26 -4.98 -4.25
N ILE A 177 -2.64 -4.60 -5.47
CA ILE A 177 -4.04 -4.27 -5.79
C ILE A 177 -4.96 -5.47 -5.52
N ARG A 178 -4.57 -6.68 -5.94
CA ARG A 178 -5.37 -7.90 -5.72
C ARG A 178 -5.47 -8.27 -4.25
N GLU A 179 -4.41 -8.11 -3.47
CA GLU A 179 -4.42 -8.32 -2.02
C GLU A 179 -5.43 -7.39 -1.35
N GLN A 180 -5.36 -6.10 -1.66
CA GLN A 180 -6.32 -5.11 -1.15
C GLN A 180 -7.75 -5.42 -1.60
N PHE A 181 -7.95 -5.85 -2.84
CA PHE A 181 -9.26 -6.27 -3.35
C PHE A 181 -9.81 -7.51 -2.63
N ALA A 182 -8.95 -8.47 -2.28
CA ALA A 182 -9.34 -9.68 -1.55
C ALA A 182 -9.79 -9.36 -0.12
N GLU A 183 -9.12 -8.43 0.55
CA GLU A 183 -9.50 -7.95 1.90
C GLU A 183 -10.88 -7.27 1.90
N LEU A 184 -11.20 -6.51 0.85
CA LEU A 184 -12.52 -5.88 0.69
C LEU A 184 -13.61 -6.89 0.30
N SER A 185 -13.26 -7.90 -0.49
CA SER A 185 -14.22 -8.90 -1.00
C SER A 185 -14.57 -9.96 0.04
N ASN A 186 -13.72 -10.17 1.04
CA ASN A 186 -13.93 -11.16 2.09
C ASN A 186 -13.77 -10.52 3.49
N PRO A 187 -14.82 -9.89 4.05
CA PRO A 187 -14.75 -9.22 5.35
C PRO A 187 -14.35 -10.15 6.50
N ALA A 188 -14.45 -11.47 6.34
CA ALA A 188 -13.95 -12.47 7.29
C ALA A 188 -12.42 -12.40 7.50
N LEU A 189 -11.65 -11.93 6.50
CA LEU A 189 -10.20 -11.72 6.63
C LEU A 189 -9.85 -10.48 7.46
N LYS A 190 -10.71 -9.45 7.48
CA LYS A 190 -10.52 -8.25 8.33
C LYS A 190 -10.59 -8.61 9.83
N PHE A 191 -11.37 -9.63 10.20
CA PHE A 191 -11.44 -10.12 11.58
C PHE A 191 -10.25 -11.01 11.98
N ALA A 192 -9.43 -11.47 11.04
CA ALA A 192 -8.25 -12.30 11.32
C ALA A 192 -6.98 -11.49 11.61
N GLN A 193 -6.85 -10.25 11.10
CA GLN A 193 -5.67 -9.40 11.32
C GLN A 193 -5.77 -8.46 12.55
N GLY A 194 -6.90 -8.46 13.26
CA GLY A 194 -7.13 -7.64 14.45
C GLY A 194 -6.71 -8.27 15.79
N SER A 195 -5.98 -9.39 15.78
CA SER A 195 -5.55 -10.08 17.02
C SER A 195 -4.06 -10.39 16.98
N THR A 196 -3.24 -9.36 17.20
CA THR A 196 -1.86 -9.57 17.63
C THR A 196 -1.85 -10.12 19.05
N ASN A 197 -1.23 -11.30 19.22
CA ASN A 197 -0.93 -12.05 20.45
C ASN A 197 -1.76 -13.31 20.72
N ASP A 198 -2.03 -14.10 19.69
CA ASP A 198 -2.00 -15.54 19.90
C ASP A 198 -1.34 -16.23 18.70
N GLY A 199 -0.66 -17.34 18.92
CA GLY A 199 0.22 -18.01 17.94
C GLY A 199 -0.44 -18.29 16.58
N ALA A 200 0.35 -18.71 15.59
CA ALA A 200 -0.13 -18.93 14.22
C ALA A 200 -1.45 -19.74 14.20
N VAL A 201 -2.54 -19.11 13.73
CA VAL A 201 -3.86 -19.72 13.62
C VAL A 201 -4.16 -20.04 12.15
N ILE A 202 -4.56 -21.28 11.87
CA ILE A 202 -5.01 -21.73 10.56
C ILE A 202 -6.52 -21.91 10.60
N THR A 203 -7.24 -21.14 9.78
CA THR A 203 -8.70 -21.26 9.65
C THR A 203 -9.05 -22.16 8.46
N LEU A 204 -9.86 -23.19 8.71
CA LEU A 204 -10.30 -24.20 7.76
C LEU A 204 -11.82 -24.12 7.57
N ASN A 205 -12.28 -24.08 6.32
CA ASN A 205 -13.68 -24.32 5.99
C ASN A 205 -13.85 -25.78 5.59
N ILE A 206 -14.62 -26.55 6.36
CA ILE A 206 -14.83 -27.97 6.14
C ILE A 206 -16.30 -28.19 5.78
N SER A 207 -16.52 -28.96 4.72
CA SER A 207 -17.83 -29.45 4.30
C SER A 207 -17.73 -30.95 4.03
N LEU A 208 -18.71 -31.72 4.47
CA LEU A 208 -18.83 -33.13 4.13
C LEU A 208 -19.55 -33.28 2.80
N ASP A 209 -19.10 -34.25 2.00
CA ASP A 209 -19.78 -34.65 0.78
C ASP A 209 -21.15 -35.26 1.10
N GLU A 210 -22.14 -35.13 0.21
CA GLU A 210 -23.49 -35.65 0.41
C GLU A 210 -23.52 -37.17 0.70
N THR A 211 -22.52 -37.91 0.23
CA THR A 211 -22.37 -39.35 0.49
C THR A 211 -21.94 -39.70 1.92
N LEU A 212 -21.47 -38.72 2.70
CA LEU A 212 -21.02 -38.84 4.09
C LEU A 212 -21.95 -38.12 5.08
N SER A 213 -23.16 -37.73 4.64
CA SER A 213 -24.15 -37.01 5.46
C SER A 213 -24.51 -37.76 6.75
N GLY A 214 -24.86 -36.99 7.79
CA GLY A 214 -24.97 -37.39 9.20
C GLY A 214 -25.88 -38.58 9.56
N ASP A 215 -26.66 -39.12 8.62
CA ASP A 215 -27.44 -40.35 8.83
C ASP A 215 -26.55 -41.62 8.85
N SER A 216 -25.41 -41.59 8.16
CA SER A 216 -24.46 -42.72 8.08
C SER A 216 -23.46 -42.75 9.24
N LEU A 217 -23.12 -41.57 9.77
CA LEU A 217 -22.08 -41.32 10.76
C LEU A 217 -22.73 -40.88 12.07
N GLY A 218 -23.68 -41.67 12.60
CA GLY A 218 -24.64 -41.30 13.67
C GLY A 218 -24.18 -40.26 14.72
N PRO A 219 -25.11 -39.55 15.37
CA PRO A 219 -24.94 -38.19 15.95
C PRO A 219 -23.80 -37.98 16.96
N GLU A 220 -23.20 -39.05 17.48
CA GLU A 220 -22.07 -39.06 18.42
C GLU A 220 -20.70 -39.26 17.71
N SER A 221 -20.68 -39.30 16.39
CA SER A 221 -19.44 -39.51 15.63
C SER A 221 -18.53 -38.29 15.77
N ALA A 222 -17.27 -38.55 16.09
CA ALA A 222 -16.27 -37.52 16.26
C ALA A 222 -15.55 -37.24 14.94
N LEU A 223 -15.48 -35.96 14.57
CA LEU A 223 -14.61 -35.40 13.56
C LEU A 223 -13.26 -35.09 14.21
N PHE A 224 -12.17 -35.61 13.64
CA PHE A 224 -10.82 -35.26 14.06
C PHE A 224 -10.09 -34.50 12.95
N ILE A 225 -9.52 -33.36 13.29
CA ILE A 225 -8.75 -32.49 12.38
C ILE A 225 -7.32 -32.42 12.92
N PHE A 226 -6.33 -32.80 12.11
CA PHE A 226 -4.92 -32.84 12.52
C PHE A 226 -4.05 -32.00 11.59
N ALA A 227 -3.11 -31.25 12.15
CA ALA A 227 -1.98 -30.68 11.40
C ALA A 227 -0.75 -31.57 11.57
N ARG A 228 -0.01 -31.83 10.48
CA ARG A 228 1.25 -32.62 10.53
C ARG A 228 2.30 -31.98 9.64
N ALA A 229 3.56 -32.06 10.09
CA ALA A 229 4.71 -31.70 9.27
C ALA A 229 4.83 -32.60 8.02
N PRO A 230 5.26 -32.07 6.86
CA PRO A 230 5.45 -32.84 5.63
C PRO A 230 6.44 -34.01 5.79
N GLU A 231 7.49 -33.81 6.59
CA GLU A 231 8.49 -34.82 6.94
C GLU A 231 7.98 -35.96 7.84
N GLY A 232 6.73 -35.89 8.33
CA GLY A 232 6.13 -36.88 9.23
C GLY A 232 6.47 -36.66 10.71
N GLY A 233 5.78 -37.38 11.60
CA GLY A 233 5.91 -37.22 13.06
C GLY A 233 4.56 -37.16 13.79
N PRO A 234 4.57 -36.93 15.13
CA PRO A 234 3.35 -36.66 15.88
C PRO A 234 2.64 -35.40 15.34
N PRO A 235 1.29 -35.33 15.40
CA PRO A 235 0.56 -34.17 14.92
C PRO A 235 0.95 -32.91 15.71
N LEU A 236 1.05 -31.78 15.01
CA LEU A 236 1.38 -30.48 15.58
C LEU A 236 0.18 -29.84 16.28
N ALA A 237 -1.03 -30.15 15.84
CA ALA A 237 -2.29 -29.62 16.35
C ALA A 237 -3.41 -30.65 16.14
N VAL A 238 -4.34 -30.80 17.09
CA VAL A 238 -5.44 -31.78 17.04
C VAL A 238 -6.75 -31.19 17.58
N ILE A 239 -7.75 -31.10 16.71
CA ILE A 239 -9.12 -30.75 17.12
C ILE A 239 -10.01 -31.98 17.04
N ARG A 240 -10.84 -32.18 18.06
CA ARG A 240 -11.91 -33.18 18.09
C ARG A 240 -13.25 -32.47 18.23
N GLU A 241 -14.09 -32.58 17.20
CA GLU A 241 -15.42 -31.99 17.14
C GLU A 241 -16.49 -33.03 16.83
N SER A 242 -17.76 -32.65 16.93
CA SER A 242 -18.86 -33.49 16.46
C SER A 242 -18.97 -33.42 14.93
N VAL A 243 -19.31 -34.53 14.28
CA VAL A 243 -19.64 -34.55 12.83
C VAL A 243 -20.81 -33.61 12.50
N THR A 244 -21.67 -33.30 13.47
CA THR A 244 -22.75 -32.30 13.32
C THR A 244 -22.27 -30.86 13.25
N ALA A 245 -21.00 -30.57 13.54
CA ALA A 245 -20.42 -29.22 13.43
C ALA A 245 -20.10 -28.81 11.98
N VAL A 246 -20.35 -29.68 11.01
CA VAL A 246 -20.08 -29.48 9.58
C VAL A 246 -21.39 -29.30 8.81
N PRO A 247 -21.50 -28.37 7.83
CA PRO A 247 -20.47 -27.45 7.37
C PRO A 247 -20.15 -26.37 8.42
N GLY A 248 -18.85 -26.11 8.61
CA GLY A 248 -18.38 -25.25 9.67
C GLY A 248 -16.96 -24.74 9.46
N ILE A 249 -16.64 -23.67 10.18
CA ILE A 249 -15.31 -23.04 10.18
C ILE A 249 -14.59 -23.48 11.46
N PHE A 250 -13.37 -23.99 11.31
CA PHE A 250 -12.53 -24.51 12.40
C PHE A 250 -11.18 -23.79 12.43
N SER A 251 -10.61 -23.58 13.62
CA SER A 251 -9.34 -22.86 13.80
C SER A 251 -8.33 -23.74 14.54
N LEU A 252 -7.24 -24.09 13.87
CA LEU A 252 -6.09 -24.80 14.45
C LEU A 252 -5.04 -23.78 14.90
N SER A 253 -4.48 -23.98 16.09
CA SER A 253 -3.37 -23.17 16.62
C SER A 253 -2.46 -24.05 17.48
N ASP A 254 -1.31 -23.51 17.90
CA ASP A 254 -0.38 -24.20 18.82
C ASP A 254 -0.99 -24.57 20.19
N GLN A 255 -2.21 -24.11 20.48
CA GLN A 255 -2.93 -24.40 21.73
C GLN A 255 -3.87 -25.62 21.65
N ASN A 256 -4.18 -26.13 20.44
CA ASN A 256 -5.17 -27.19 20.20
C ASN A 256 -4.61 -28.32 19.35
#